data_AF-A0A835LXI0-F1
#
_entry.id   AF-A0A835LXI0-F1
#
_cell.length_a   1.000
_cell.length_b   1.000
_cell.length_c   1.000
_cell.angle_alpha   90.00
_cell.angle_beta   90.00
_cell.angle_gamma   90.00
#
_symmetry.space_group_name_H-M   'P 1'
#
loop_
_entity.id
_entity.type
_entity.pdbx_description
1 polymer ?
#
loop_
_entity_poly.entity_id
_entity_poly.type
_entity_poly.pdbx_seq_one_letter_code
_entity_poly.pdbx_strand_id
1 'polypeptide(L)'
;MCADSQVFLYLISKCKRYFHNRLKPSKLTWTATYRKQHKKDIAAEAVKTRRHATKKPYSRFIVGATLEVIQKKRTEKTKAPDATREAALR
;
A
#
# COMPACT_ATOMS: atom_id res chain seq x y z
N MET A 1 39.89 11.75 -9.48
CA MET A 1 39.44 10.39 -9.12
C MET A 1 38.80 10.49 -7.75
N CYS A 2 37.51 10.17 -7.60
CA CYS A 2 36.86 10.23 -6.30
C CYS A 2 37.35 9.06 -5.44
N ALA A 3 37.93 9.37 -4.29
CA ALA A 3 38.42 8.43 -3.27
C ALA A 3 37.28 7.91 -2.37
N ASP A 4 36.11 7.70 -2.96
CA ASP A 4 34.95 7.09 -2.31
C ASP A 4 34.73 5.76 -3.02
N SER A 5 34.55 4.67 -2.29
CA SER A 5 34.50 3.29 -2.81
C SER A 5 33.23 2.99 -3.65
N GLN A 6 32.56 4.03 -4.13
CA GLN A 6 31.35 3.95 -4.91
C GLN A 6 31.63 3.51 -6.35
N VAL A 7 31.15 2.31 -6.68
CA VAL A 7 31.20 1.76 -8.04
C VAL A 7 29.97 2.20 -8.83
N PHE A 8 30.19 2.79 -10.01
CA PHE A 8 29.13 3.21 -10.92
C PHE A 8 29.12 2.32 -12.17
N LEU A 9 27.92 1.84 -12.54
CA LEU A 9 27.71 1.08 -13.77
C LEU A 9 27.20 2.00 -14.87
N TYR A 10 27.80 1.91 -16.06
CA TYR A 10 27.39 2.68 -17.25
C TYR A 10 27.03 1.73 -18.38
N LEU A 11 25.89 1.96 -19.02
CA LEU A 11 25.45 1.16 -20.16
C LEU A 11 26.26 1.46 -21.44
N ILE A 12 26.60 2.74 -21.67
CA ILE A 12 27.30 3.21 -22.89
C ILE A 12 28.30 4.33 -22.57
N SER A 13 29.24 4.57 -23.49
CA SER A 13 30.28 5.61 -23.40
C SER A 13 29.70 7.02 -23.20
N LYS A 14 28.54 7.32 -23.80
CA LYS A 14 27.81 8.59 -23.62
C LYS A 14 27.47 8.86 -22.15
N CYS A 15 26.99 7.85 -21.42
CA CYS A 15 26.65 7.99 -20.00
C CYS A 15 27.89 8.28 -19.15
N LYS A 16 28.99 7.57 -19.43
CA LYS A 16 30.28 7.78 -18.77
C LYS A 16 30.81 9.20 -18.99
N ARG A 17 30.73 9.71 -20.23
CA ARG A 17 31.13 11.09 -20.55
C ARG A 17 30.30 12.13 -19.78
N TYR A 18 28.99 11.97 -19.73
CA TYR A 18 28.13 12.89 -18.97
C TYR A 18 28.39 12.89 -17.47
N PHE A 19 28.70 11.71 -16.91
CA PHE A 19 29.07 11.59 -15.50
C PHE A 19 30.38 12.31 -15.19
N HIS A 20 31.42 12.12 -15.99
CA HIS A 20 32.70 12.82 -15.81
C HIS A 20 32.58 14.33 -16.01
N ASN A 21 31.68 14.78 -16.90
CA ASN A 21 31.33 16.20 -17.08
C ASN A 21 30.41 16.75 -15.97
N ARG A 22 30.09 15.95 -14.94
CA ARG A 22 29.24 16.33 -13.80
C ARG A 22 27.85 16.84 -14.19
N LEU A 23 27.32 16.36 -15.32
CA LEU A 23 25.96 16.70 -15.75
C LEU A 23 24.95 15.95 -14.89
N LYS A 24 23.96 16.67 -14.38
CA LYS A 24 22.89 16.09 -13.56
C LYS A 24 21.91 15.32 -14.44
N PRO A 25 21.64 14.03 -14.17
CA PRO A 25 20.64 13.24 -14.91
C PRO A 25 19.26 13.90 -14.95
N SER A 26 18.87 14.61 -13.88
CA SER A 26 17.61 15.36 -13.80
C SER A 26 17.43 16.47 -14.84
N LYS A 27 18.50 16.91 -15.51
CA LYS A 27 18.43 17.92 -16.59
C LYS A 27 18.47 17.29 -18.00
N LEU A 28 18.75 15.99 -18.11
CA LEU A 28 18.86 15.28 -19.39
C LEU A 28 17.51 14.64 -19.74
N THR A 29 16.84 15.20 -20.75
CA THR A 29 15.44 14.90 -21.10
C THR A 29 15.11 13.42 -21.37
N TRP A 30 16.09 12.66 -21.86
CA TRP A 30 15.94 11.26 -22.23
C TRP A 30 16.17 10.29 -21.06
N THR A 31 16.68 10.75 -19.93
CA THR A 31 16.99 9.87 -18.79
C THR A 31 15.74 9.47 -18.01
N ALA A 32 15.79 8.30 -17.36
CA ALA A 32 14.71 7.83 -16.49
C ALA A 32 14.42 8.80 -15.33
N THR A 33 15.47 9.40 -14.75
CA THR A 33 15.31 10.40 -13.67
C THR A 33 14.53 11.61 -14.13
N TYR A 34 14.85 12.16 -15.31
CA TYR A 34 14.10 13.28 -15.88
C TYR A 34 12.64 12.89 -16.14
N ARG A 35 12.40 11.75 -16.79
CA ARG A 35 11.05 11.30 -17.14
C ARG A 35 10.19 11.06 -15.89
N LYS A 36 10.76 10.52 -14.81
CA LYS A 36 10.09 10.39 -13.51
C LYS A 36 9.72 11.75 -12.90
N GLN A 37 10.66 12.70 -12.84
CA GLN A 37 10.40 14.04 -12.28
C GLN A 37 9.34 14.83 -13.07
N HIS A 38 9.31 14.65 -14.39
CA HIS A 38 8.40 15.36 -15.29
C HIS A 38 7.13 14.57 -15.59
N LYS A 39 6.82 13.53 -14.80
CA LYS A 39 5.59 12.71 -14.94
C LYS A 39 5.41 12.15 -16.37
N LYS A 40 6.49 11.75 -17.03
CA LYS A 40 6.43 11.08 -18.34
C LYS A 40 6.33 9.54 -18.22
N ASP A 41 6.47 9.00 -17.01
CA ASP A 41 6.39 7.57 -16.68
C ASP A 41 5.22 7.26 -15.71
N ILE A 42 4.04 7.83 -15.96
CA ILE A 42 2.87 7.75 -15.05
C ILE A 42 2.30 6.31 -14.95
N ALA A 43 2.41 5.52 -16.02
CA ALA A 43 1.71 4.23 -16.11
C ALA A 43 2.18 3.18 -15.08
N ALA A 44 3.46 3.19 -14.69
CA ALA A 44 4.03 2.15 -13.82
C ALA A 44 3.87 2.45 -12.32
N GLU A 45 3.87 3.72 -11.90
CA GLU A 45 3.77 4.07 -10.47
C GLU A 45 2.34 4.00 -9.92
N ALA A 46 1.32 4.23 -10.76
CA ALA A 46 -0.08 4.23 -10.33
C ALA A 46 -0.56 2.85 -9.81
N VAL A 47 0.02 1.76 -10.33
CA VAL A 47 -0.37 0.39 -9.97
C VAL A 47 0.11 0.00 -8.56
N LYS A 48 1.24 0.56 -8.10
CA LYS A 48 1.88 0.14 -6.84
C LYS A 48 1.24 0.76 -5.60
N THR A 49 0.42 1.80 -5.75
CA THR A 49 -0.16 2.57 -4.64
C THR A 49 -1.57 2.10 -4.26
N ARG A 50 -2.05 0.94 -4.75
CA ARG A 50 -3.26 0.34 -4.19
C ARG A 50 -2.95 -0.29 -2.83
N ARG A 51 -3.24 0.45 -1.76
CA ARG A 51 -3.14 -0.03 -0.38
C ARG A 51 -4.21 -1.11 -0.17
N HIS A 52 -3.82 -2.36 0.02
CA HIS A 52 -4.75 -3.44 0.37
C HIS A 52 -5.24 -3.23 1.82
N ALA A 53 -6.47 -2.76 1.98
CA ALA A 53 -7.13 -2.72 3.27
C ALA A 53 -7.71 -4.10 3.59
N THR A 54 -6.90 -4.99 4.16
CA THR A 54 -7.38 -6.30 4.62
C THR A 54 -8.18 -6.13 5.91
N LYS A 55 -9.52 -6.08 5.81
CA LYS A 55 -10.40 -6.22 6.97
C LYS A 55 -10.35 -7.68 7.44
N LYS A 56 -9.48 -8.00 8.39
CA LYS A 56 -9.51 -9.32 9.03
C LYS A 56 -10.84 -9.45 9.79
N PRO A 57 -11.68 -10.46 9.50
CA PRO A 57 -12.91 -10.66 10.25
C PRO A 57 -12.55 -10.96 11.72
N TYR A 58 -13.03 -10.12 12.63
CA TYR A 58 -12.88 -10.33 14.08
C TYR A 58 -13.92 -11.35 14.54
N SER A 59 -13.70 -12.61 14.15
CA SER A 59 -14.47 -13.76 14.63
C SER A 59 -13.55 -14.58 15.51
N ARG A 60 -13.59 -14.34 16.82
CA ARG A 60 -12.82 -15.09 17.81
C ARG A 60 -13.74 -15.80 18.78
N PHE A 61 -13.33 -16.98 19.22
CA PHE A 61 -13.95 -17.66 20.36
C PHE A 61 -13.73 -16.80 21.61
N ILE A 62 -14.77 -16.65 22.43
CA ILE A 62 -14.70 -15.92 23.69
C ILE A 62 -14.90 -16.96 24.80
N VAL A 63 -14.11 -16.90 25.86
CA VAL A 63 -14.29 -17.81 27.00
C VAL A 63 -15.72 -17.64 27.53
N GLY A 64 -16.48 -18.73 27.59
CA GLY A 64 -17.90 -18.73 27.98
C GLY A 64 -18.91 -18.68 26.82
N ALA A 65 -18.48 -18.58 25.55
CA ALA A 65 -19.36 -18.73 24.39
C ALA A 65 -18.62 -19.25 23.14
N THR A 66 -19.14 -20.33 22.54
CA THR A 66 -18.62 -20.84 21.27
C THR A 66 -19.01 -19.89 20.11
N LEU A 67 -18.24 -19.94 19.01
CA LEU A 67 -18.42 -19.04 17.86
C LEU A 67 -19.83 -19.13 17.26
N GLU A 68 -20.42 -20.32 17.25
CA GLU A 68 -21.76 -20.60 16.70
C GLU A 68 -22.86 -19.89 17.51
N VAL A 69 -22.75 -19.88 18.83
CA VAL A 69 -23.71 -19.21 19.73
C VAL A 69 -23.66 -17.69 19.52
N ILE A 70 -22.46 -17.13 19.33
CA ILE A 70 -22.28 -15.70 19.05
C ILE A 70 -22.90 -15.31 17.70
N GLN A 71 -22.77 -16.16 16.68
CA GLN A 71 -23.36 -15.92 15.37
C GLN A 71 -24.89 -15.99 15.39
N LYS A 72 -25.47 -17.01 16.06
CA LYS A 72 -26.94 -17.16 16.23
C LYS A 72 -27.55 -15.97 16.98
N LYS A 73 -26.95 -15.56 18.11
CA LYS A 73 -27.42 -14.36 18.84
C LYS A 73 -27.33 -13.08 18.02
N ARG A 74 -26.31 -12.93 17.15
CA ARG A 74 -26.18 -11.76 16.27
C ARG A 74 -27.30 -11.72 15.23
N THR A 75 -27.63 -12.85 14.60
CA THR A 75 -28.71 -12.90 13.60
C THR A 75 -30.10 -12.72 14.21
N GLU A 76 -30.33 -13.24 15.43
CA GLU A 76 -31.57 -13.05 16.19
C GLU A 76 -31.74 -11.60 16.65
N LYS A 77 -30.69 -10.97 17.20
CA LYS A 77 -30.71 -9.58 17.67
C LYS A 77 -30.99 -8.59 16.54
N THR A 78 -30.58 -8.88 15.31
CA THR A 78 -30.90 -8.04 14.14
C THR A 78 -32.41 -8.08 13.80
N LYS A 79 -33.11 -9.17 14.12
CA LYS A 79 -34.52 -9.38 13.73
C LYS A 79 -35.54 -8.96 14.78
N ALA A 80 -35.20 -8.97 16.07
CA ALA A 80 -36.16 -8.76 17.15
C ALA A 80 -35.73 -7.81 18.29
N PRO A 81 -35.04 -6.69 18.03
CA PRO A 81 -34.61 -5.79 19.10
C PRO A 81 -35.77 -5.12 19.86
N ASP A 82 -36.89 -4.83 19.21
CA ASP A 82 -37.96 -4.02 19.83
C ASP A 82 -38.87 -4.84 20.77
N ALA A 83 -39.30 -6.03 20.34
CA ALA A 83 -40.18 -6.90 21.13
C ALA A 83 -39.52 -7.41 22.43
N THR A 84 -38.21 -7.69 22.39
CA THR A 84 -37.47 -8.12 23.58
C THR A 84 -37.20 -6.96 24.55
N ARG A 85 -37.06 -5.74 24.03
CA ARG A 85 -36.89 -4.53 24.83
C ARG A 85 -38.18 -4.15 25.55
N GLU A 86 -39.33 -4.27 24.89
CA GLU A 86 -40.64 -4.00 25.51
C GLU A 86 -41.02 -5.03 26.56
N ALA A 87 -40.72 -6.32 26.34
CA ALA A 87 -40.98 -7.37 27.32
C ALA A 87 -40.11 -7.26 28.59
N ALA A 88 -38.92 -6.65 28.49
CA ALA A 88 -38.02 -6.44 29.64
C ALA A 88 -38.33 -5.14 30.42
N LEU A 89 -39.13 -4.23 29.86
CA LEU A 89 -39.57 -2.99 30.49
C LEU A 89 -40.93 -3.12 31.18
N ARG A 90 -41.55 -4.30 31.10
CA ARG A 90 -42.82 -4.66 31.73
C ARG A 90 -42.56 -5.49 32.98
#